data_AF-A0AB38D0S2-F1
#
_entry.id   AF-A0AB38D0S2-F1
#
_cell.length_a   1.000
_cell.length_b   1.000
_cell.length_c   1.000
_cell.angle_alpha   90.00
_cell.angle_beta   90.00
_cell.angle_gamma   90.00
#
_symmetry.space_group_name_H-M   'P 1'
#
loop_
_entity.id
_entity.type
_entity.pdbx_description
1 polymer ?
#
loop_
_entity_poly.entity_id
_entity_poly.type
_entity_poly.pdbx_seq_one_letter_code
_entity_poly.pdbx_strand_id
1 'polypeptide(L)'
;MSTRSILMIATDTGDAGVYVHSDGYPDGDYGRLAVYSKIIERDGVDKFRATILAGAEFGGWSSIFGEDNPNNHLGTDRAKSVPGYGVRYLDADSYLIRPGDDLYDSGAEYIYHVAKDGTITWAEVNSRAYSALTWNRFSA
;
A
#
# COMPACT_ATOMS: atom_id res chain seq x y z
N MET A 1 9.01 -5.80 -15.81
CA MET A 1 8.43 -4.55 -15.28
C MET A 1 7.95 -4.84 -13.89
N SER A 2 8.22 -3.95 -12.92
CA SER A 2 7.58 -4.03 -11.61
C SER A 2 6.20 -3.39 -11.74
N THR A 3 5.16 -4.10 -11.29
CA THR A 3 3.79 -3.58 -11.21
C THR A 3 3.67 -2.65 -10.02
N ARG A 4 2.81 -1.65 -10.13
CA ARG A 4 2.62 -0.60 -9.12
C ARG A 4 1.22 -0.67 -8.56
N SER A 5 1.09 -0.35 -7.28
CA SER A 5 -0.22 -0.32 -6.65
C SER A 5 -0.39 0.88 -5.73
N ILE A 6 -1.65 1.15 -5.40
CA ILE A 6 -2.03 1.97 -4.26
C ILE A 6 -2.54 1.03 -3.18
N LEU A 7 -2.00 1.16 -1.97
CA LEU A 7 -2.53 0.49 -0.78
C LEU A 7 -3.31 1.51 0.06
N MET A 8 -4.63 1.48 -0.11
CA MET A 8 -5.59 2.30 0.61
C MET A 8 -5.96 1.66 1.94
N ILE A 9 -5.94 2.45 3.00
CA ILE A 9 -6.18 2.05 4.38
C ILE A 9 -7.37 2.84 4.92
N ALA A 10 -8.40 2.13 5.40
CA ALA A 10 -9.48 2.78 6.13
C ALA A 10 -8.96 3.35 7.44
N THR A 11 -9.27 4.62 7.76
CA THR A 11 -8.94 5.25 9.05
C THR A 11 -10.20 5.74 9.76
N ASP A 12 -10.07 6.29 10.98
CA ASP A 12 -11.20 6.89 11.69
C ASP A 12 -11.67 8.19 11.06
N THR A 13 -10.78 8.87 10.35
CA THR A 13 -11.04 10.16 9.72
C THR A 13 -11.37 10.05 8.24
N GLY A 14 -11.16 8.89 7.61
CA GLY A 14 -11.34 8.66 6.17
C GLY A 14 -10.27 7.75 5.59
N ASP A 15 -10.48 7.23 4.38
CA ASP A 15 -9.53 6.29 3.77
C ASP A 15 -8.30 7.03 3.24
N ALA A 16 -7.11 6.48 3.46
CA ALA A 16 -5.85 7.09 3.06
C ALA A 16 -4.89 6.06 2.46
N GLY A 17 -4.22 6.43 1.38
CA GLY A 17 -3.44 5.50 0.57
C GLY A 17 -1.97 5.86 0.47
N VAL A 18 -1.16 4.83 0.21
CA VAL A 18 0.25 4.97 -0.12
C VAL A 18 0.55 4.29 -1.44
N TYR A 19 1.51 4.85 -2.17
CA TYR A 19 2.04 4.25 -3.38
C TYR A 19 3.02 3.12 -3.06
N VAL A 20 3.00 2.06 -3.86
CA VAL A 20 3.95 0.94 -3.78
C VAL A 20 4.47 0.61 -5.17
N HIS A 21 5.80 0.68 -5.37
CA HIS A 21 6.41 0.58 -6.71
C HIS A 21 6.52 -0.85 -7.25
N SER A 22 6.88 -1.80 -6.40
CA SER A 22 7.11 -3.20 -6.74
C SER A 22 6.11 -4.07 -6.02
N ASP A 23 4.86 -3.87 -6.39
CA ASP A 23 3.73 -4.52 -5.79
C ASP A 23 2.98 -5.31 -6.87
N GLY A 24 3.19 -6.63 -6.83
CA GLY A 24 2.72 -7.63 -7.78
C GLY A 24 1.21 -7.63 -8.08
N TYR A 25 0.81 -8.65 -8.86
CA TYR A 25 -0.58 -9.04 -9.07
C TYR A 25 -1.29 -9.44 -7.75
N PRO A 26 -2.62 -9.33 -7.67
CA PRO A 26 -3.40 -9.68 -6.48
C PRO A 26 -3.26 -11.16 -6.10
N ASP A 27 -3.26 -12.05 -7.09
CA ASP A 27 -3.36 -13.50 -6.90
C ASP A 27 -2.02 -14.24 -6.95
N GLY A 28 -2.01 -15.48 -6.43
CA GLY A 28 -0.85 -16.38 -6.36
C GLY A 28 -0.17 -16.39 -4.99
N ASP A 29 0.75 -17.34 -4.76
CA ASP A 29 1.42 -17.51 -3.46
C ASP A 29 2.28 -16.30 -3.05
N TYR A 30 2.72 -15.53 -4.03
CA TYR A 30 3.42 -14.25 -3.88
C TYR A 30 2.54 -13.04 -4.26
N GLY A 31 1.24 -13.28 -4.51
CA GLY A 31 0.24 -12.27 -4.77
C GLY A 31 0.06 -11.37 -3.56
N ARG A 32 -0.33 -10.12 -3.81
CA ARG A 32 -0.39 -9.08 -2.77
C ARG A 32 -1.39 -9.38 -1.69
N LEU A 33 -2.51 -10.03 -2.03
CA LEU A 33 -3.52 -10.42 -1.06
C LEU A 33 -2.94 -11.40 -0.03
N ALA A 34 -2.17 -12.41 -0.49
CA ALA A 34 -1.54 -13.38 0.39
C ALA A 34 -0.47 -12.74 1.28
N VAL A 35 0.34 -11.83 0.73
CA VAL A 35 1.37 -11.11 1.50
C VAL A 35 0.74 -10.23 2.58
N TYR A 36 -0.22 -9.37 2.21
CA TYR A 36 -0.87 -8.48 3.16
C TYR A 36 -1.64 -9.25 4.23
N SER A 37 -2.33 -10.32 3.86
CA SER A 37 -3.04 -11.17 4.82
C SER A 37 -2.08 -11.79 5.84
N LYS A 38 -0.91 -12.30 5.40
CA LYS A 38 0.11 -12.86 6.30
C LYS A 38 0.69 -11.81 7.27
N ILE A 39 0.93 -10.59 6.79
CA ILE A 39 1.42 -9.52 7.66
C ILE A 39 0.33 -9.14 8.67
N ILE A 40 -0.93 -8.99 8.24
CA ILE A 40 -2.06 -8.68 9.12
C ILE A 40 -2.26 -9.79 10.17
N GLU A 41 -2.16 -11.07 9.78
CA GLU A 41 -2.26 -12.21 10.70
C GLU A 41 -1.14 -12.17 11.76
N ARG A 42 0.10 -11.86 11.35
CA ARG A 42 1.26 -11.78 12.24
C ARG A 42 1.18 -10.59 13.20
N ASP A 43 0.87 -9.41 12.67
CA ASP A 43 1.06 -8.13 13.38
C ASP A 43 -0.23 -7.54 13.95
N GLY A 44 -1.39 -8.05 13.51
CA GLY A 44 -2.68 -7.41 13.71
C GLY A 44 -2.92 -6.26 12.72
N VAL A 45 -4.19 -6.04 12.40
CA VAL A 45 -4.62 -5.04 11.41
C VAL A 45 -4.16 -3.62 11.78
N ASP A 46 -4.20 -3.24 13.06
CA ASP A 46 -3.85 -1.88 13.48
C ASP A 46 -2.37 -1.56 13.29
N LYS A 47 -1.48 -2.52 13.63
CA LYS A 47 -0.04 -2.36 13.42
C LYS A 47 0.29 -2.34 11.93
N PHE A 48 -0.37 -3.18 11.13
CA PHE A 48 -0.24 -3.16 9.67
C PHE A 48 -0.60 -1.78 9.11
N ARG A 49 -1.80 -1.29 9.42
CA ARG A 49 -2.32 0.01 8.96
C ARG A 49 -1.38 1.17 9.32
N ALA A 50 -0.96 1.24 10.59
CA ALA A 50 -0.04 2.27 11.06
C ALA A 50 1.32 2.21 10.36
N THR A 51 1.86 1.01 10.17
CA THR A 51 3.18 0.83 9.52
C THR A 51 3.12 1.26 8.06
N ILE A 52 2.10 0.82 7.31
CA ILE A 52 1.92 1.18 5.90
C ILE A 52 1.81 2.69 5.73
N LEU A 53 0.95 3.35 6.51
CA LEU A 53 0.72 4.79 6.44
C LEU A 53 1.95 5.62 6.80
N ALA A 54 2.82 5.11 7.69
CA ALA A 54 4.10 5.77 7.96
C ALA A 54 4.97 5.90 6.69
N GLY A 55 4.79 5.05 5.68
CA GLY A 55 5.46 5.20 4.38
C GLY A 55 5.05 6.45 3.59
N ALA A 56 3.86 7.00 3.83
CA ALA A 56 3.39 8.23 3.19
C ALA A 56 4.28 9.46 3.50
N GLU A 57 5.05 9.42 4.59
CA GLU A 57 5.98 10.47 4.98
C GLU A 57 7.06 10.74 3.92
N PHE A 58 7.34 9.76 3.04
CA PHE A 58 8.44 9.81 2.08
C PHE A 58 8.05 9.23 0.71
N GLY A 59 6.84 9.50 0.22
CA GLY A 59 6.38 9.06 -1.10
C GLY A 59 5.99 7.58 -1.21
N GLY A 60 5.96 6.84 -0.11
CA GLY A 60 5.44 5.46 -0.04
C GLY A 60 6.53 4.39 0.05
N TRP A 61 6.32 3.30 -0.68
CA TRP A 61 7.10 2.07 -0.56
C TRP A 61 7.69 1.65 -1.90
N SER A 62 8.94 1.19 -1.86
CA SER A 62 9.55 0.49 -2.99
C SER A 62 8.93 -0.90 -3.14
N SER A 63 8.76 -1.61 -2.03
CA SER A 63 8.15 -2.95 -2.01
C SER A 63 7.59 -3.28 -0.62
N ILE A 64 6.59 -4.16 -0.58
CA ILE A 64 6.07 -4.77 0.64
C ILE A 64 5.99 -6.29 0.39
N PHE A 65 6.92 -7.06 0.93
CA PHE A 65 7.00 -8.51 0.72
C PHE A 65 6.82 -9.34 1.99
N GLY A 66 6.72 -8.71 3.16
CA GLY A 66 6.53 -9.39 4.45
C GLY A 66 7.79 -10.05 5.00
N GLU A 67 8.95 -9.80 4.38
CA GLU A 67 10.22 -10.43 4.73
C GLU A 67 10.78 -9.86 6.04
N ASP A 68 11.33 -10.72 6.91
CA ASP A 68 11.95 -10.30 8.17
C ASP A 68 13.22 -9.45 7.93
N ASN A 69 13.95 -9.73 6.85
CA ASN A 69 15.17 -9.00 6.47
C ASN A 69 15.08 -8.51 5.01
N PRO A 70 14.28 -7.47 4.71
CA PRO A 70 14.12 -6.98 3.35
C PRO A 70 15.45 -6.46 2.80
N ASN A 71 15.81 -6.87 1.58
CA ASN A 71 17.00 -6.35 0.92
C ASN A 71 16.77 -4.92 0.39
N ASN A 72 17.46 -3.94 0.98
CA ASN A 72 17.46 -2.57 0.49
C ASN A 72 18.39 -2.40 -0.73
N HIS A 73 17.90 -2.81 -1.88
CA HIS A 73 18.60 -2.69 -3.17
C HIS A 73 18.76 -1.25 -3.68
N LEU A 74 18.09 -0.26 -3.05
CA LEU A 74 18.13 1.15 -3.45
C LEU A 74 19.22 1.95 -2.74
N GLY A 75 19.86 1.37 -1.71
CA GLY A 75 20.84 2.04 -0.86
C GLY A 75 20.19 2.81 0.29
N THR A 76 20.98 3.06 1.33
CA THR A 76 20.53 3.67 2.60
C THR A 76 20.13 5.13 2.47
N ASP A 77 20.62 5.82 1.43
CA ASP A 77 20.34 7.24 1.21
C ASP A 77 18.95 7.45 0.60
N ARG A 78 18.41 6.42 -0.07
CA ARG A 78 17.13 6.50 -0.80
C ARG A 78 16.00 5.75 -0.13
N ALA A 79 16.33 4.72 0.64
CA ALA A 79 15.32 3.86 1.24
C ALA A 79 15.80 3.21 2.54
N LYS A 80 14.86 2.63 3.27
CA LYS A 80 15.09 1.89 4.51
C LYS A 80 14.35 0.56 4.49
N SER A 81 15.03 -0.50 4.89
CA SER A 81 14.37 -1.78 5.19
C SER A 81 13.55 -1.66 6.46
N VAL A 82 12.30 -2.08 6.39
CA VAL A 82 11.37 -2.21 7.51
C VAL A 82 11.15 -3.71 7.75
N PRO A 83 11.77 -4.28 8.81
CA PRO A 83 11.66 -5.70 9.11
C PRO A 83 10.21 -6.18 9.18
N GLY A 84 9.93 -7.30 8.52
CA GLY A 84 8.60 -7.90 8.41
C GLY A 84 7.67 -7.21 7.40
N TYR A 85 8.12 -6.16 6.70
CA TYR A 85 7.31 -5.43 5.73
C TYR A 85 8.00 -5.35 4.37
N GLY A 86 9.08 -4.58 4.24
CA GLY A 86 9.67 -4.31 2.93
C GLY A 86 10.61 -3.12 2.93
N VAL A 87 10.66 -2.41 1.81
CA VAL A 87 11.59 -1.29 1.59
C VAL A 87 10.78 -0.01 1.39
N ARG A 88 10.95 0.94 2.30
CA ARG A 88 10.25 2.24 2.29
C ARG A 88 11.18 3.32 1.74
N TYR A 89 10.65 4.22 0.91
CA TYR A 89 11.42 5.36 0.41
C TYR A 89 11.78 6.35 1.53
N LEU A 90 12.84 7.13 1.31
CA LEU A 90 13.29 8.25 2.16
C LEU A 90 13.54 9.53 1.35
N ASP A 91 13.52 9.44 0.02
CA ASP A 91 14.01 10.44 -0.92
C ASP A 91 12.89 11.10 -1.76
N ALA A 92 11.64 10.99 -1.32
CA ALA A 92 10.50 11.61 -1.98
C ALA A 92 9.70 12.48 -1.01
N ASP A 93 9.01 13.47 -1.56
CA ASP A 93 8.11 14.34 -0.80
C ASP A 93 7.00 13.51 -0.14
N SER A 94 6.56 13.95 1.04
CA SER A 94 5.42 13.32 1.70
C SER A 94 4.19 13.47 0.81
N TYR A 95 3.55 12.33 0.53
CA TYR A 95 2.31 12.31 -0.22
C TYR A 95 1.40 11.20 0.29
N LEU A 96 0.20 11.61 0.72
CA LEU A 96 -0.84 10.71 1.17
C LEU A 96 -1.97 10.75 0.15
N ILE A 97 -2.24 9.61 -0.48
CA ILE A 97 -3.27 9.49 -1.52
C ILE A 97 -4.64 9.52 -0.84
N ARG A 98 -5.57 10.31 -1.36
CA ARG A 98 -6.95 10.42 -0.87
C ARG A 98 -7.94 9.84 -1.90
N PRO A 99 -9.11 9.35 -1.46
CA PRO A 99 -10.19 9.02 -2.37
C PRO A 99 -10.58 10.23 -3.22
N GLY A 100 -10.48 10.07 -4.54
CA GLY A 100 -10.77 11.14 -5.51
C GLY A 100 -9.54 11.84 -6.08
N ASP A 101 -8.33 11.56 -5.57
CA ASP A 101 -7.10 11.95 -6.24
C ASP A 101 -7.04 11.34 -7.65
N ASP A 102 -6.49 12.08 -8.60
CA ASP A 102 -6.24 11.57 -9.94
C ASP A 102 -5.05 10.62 -9.91
N LEU A 103 -5.33 9.33 -10.12
CA LEU A 103 -4.32 8.27 -10.15
C LEU A 103 -3.82 7.96 -11.57
N TYR A 104 -4.34 8.63 -12.60
CA TYR A 104 -4.07 8.26 -14.00
C TYR A 104 -2.57 8.31 -14.34
N ASP A 105 -1.87 9.32 -13.84
CA ASP A 105 -0.42 9.48 -14.07
C ASP A 105 0.47 8.78 -13.03
N SER A 106 -0.12 8.12 -12.03
CA SER A 106 0.65 7.41 -10.99
C SER A 106 1.35 6.15 -11.52
N GLY A 107 0.91 5.65 -12.67
CA GLY A 107 1.32 4.36 -13.21
C GLY A 107 0.89 3.16 -12.36
N ALA A 108 0.04 3.37 -11.34
CA ALA A 108 -0.53 2.30 -10.54
C ALA A 108 -1.53 1.48 -11.36
N GLU A 109 -1.39 0.17 -11.31
CA GLU A 109 -2.22 -0.80 -12.03
C GLU A 109 -3.35 -1.32 -11.13
N TYR A 110 -3.09 -1.41 -9.83
CA TYR A 110 -4.00 -1.98 -8.84
C TYR A 110 -4.22 -1.02 -7.67
N ILE A 111 -5.40 -1.10 -7.07
CA ILE A 111 -5.66 -0.58 -5.74
C ILE A 111 -6.07 -1.73 -4.82
N TYR A 112 -5.49 -1.74 -3.63
CA TYR A 112 -5.86 -2.62 -2.53
C TYR A 112 -6.47 -1.74 -1.43
N HIS A 113 -7.67 -2.06 -0.97
CA HIS A 113 -8.32 -1.37 0.12
C HIS A 113 -8.45 -2.29 1.32
N VAL A 114 -7.76 -1.92 2.41
CA VAL A 114 -7.77 -2.64 3.68
C VAL A 114 -8.71 -1.94 4.65
N ALA A 115 -9.80 -2.62 4.98
CA ALA A 115 -10.80 -2.15 5.93
C ALA A 115 -10.27 -2.23 7.37
N LYS A 116 -11.00 -1.61 8.32
CA LYS A 116 -10.62 -1.57 9.74
C LYS A 116 -10.54 -2.95 10.40
N ASP A 117 -11.29 -3.93 9.88
CA ASP A 117 -11.30 -5.32 10.35
C ASP A 117 -10.23 -6.20 9.69
N GLY A 118 -9.45 -5.65 8.76
CA GLY A 118 -8.41 -6.37 8.02
C GLY A 118 -8.89 -7.00 6.72
N THR A 119 -10.18 -6.87 6.38
CA THR A 119 -10.70 -7.32 5.08
C THR A 119 -10.02 -6.55 3.96
N ILE A 120 -9.50 -7.27 2.97
CA ILE A 120 -8.85 -6.68 1.80
C ILE A 120 -9.76 -6.83 0.58
N THR A 121 -10.11 -5.71 -0.03
CA THR A 121 -10.74 -5.65 -1.36
C THR A 121 -9.76 -5.07 -2.35
N TRP A 122 -9.90 -5.39 -3.64
CA TRP A 122 -8.99 -4.86 -4.65
C TRP A 122 -9.69 -4.66 -5.99
N ALA A 123 -9.10 -3.81 -6.81
CA ALA A 123 -9.50 -3.60 -8.20
C ALA A 123 -8.31 -3.15 -9.05
N GLU A 124 -8.35 -3.41 -10.34
CA GLU A 124 -7.51 -2.69 -11.29
C GLU A 124 -7.97 -1.22 -11.36
N VAL A 125 -7.03 -0.26 -11.36
CA VAL A 125 -7.33 1.18 -11.34
C VAL A 125 -8.21 1.61 -12.52
N ASN A 126 -8.07 0.95 -13.67
CA ASN A 126 -8.85 1.24 -14.89
C ASN A 126 -10.11 0.37 -15.06
N SER A 127 -10.49 -0.40 -14.03
CA SER A 127 -11.64 -1.31 -14.11
C SER A 127 -12.93 -0.71 -13.56
N ARG A 128 -14.07 -1.26 -14.00
CA ARG A 128 -15.39 -0.94 -13.41
C ARG A 128 -15.47 -1.28 -11.92
N ALA A 129 -14.71 -2.28 -11.46
CA ALA A 129 -14.64 -2.65 -10.05
C ALA A 129 -14.05 -1.52 -9.19
N TYR A 130 -13.09 -0.75 -9.72
CA TYR A 130 -12.55 0.43 -9.04
C TYR A 130 -13.63 1.49 -8.80
N SER A 131 -14.44 1.78 -9.81
CA SER A 131 -15.56 2.72 -9.69
C SER A 131 -16.65 2.26 -8.70
N ALA A 132 -16.68 0.97 -8.36
CA ALA A 132 -17.64 0.39 -7.41
C ALA A 132 -17.10 0.31 -5.98
N LEU A 133 -15.82 0.63 -5.74
CA LEU A 133 -15.27 0.68 -4.39
C LEU A 133 -15.95 1.82 -3.60
N THR A 134 -16.42 1.48 -2.40
CA THR A 134 -17.03 2.45 -1.49
C THR A 134 -15.95 2.99 -0.58
N TRP A 135 -15.79 4.32 -0.59
CA TRP A 135 -14.75 5.02 0.16
C TRP A 135 -15.35 5.79 1.33
N ASN A 136 -14.77 5.68 2.52
CA ASN A 136 -15.03 6.63 3.60
C ASN A 136 -14.24 7.90 3.30
N ARG A 137 -14.92 8.93 2.83
CA ARG A 137 -14.28 10.23 2.58
C ARG A 137 -14.08 10.97 3.88
N PHE A 138 -13.03 11.80 3.94
CA PHE A 138 -12.85 12.72 5.06
C PHE A 138 -14.03 13.67 5.12
N SER A 139 -14.71 13.72 6.27
CA SER A 139 -15.63 14.81 6.58
C SER A 139 -14.83 16.11 6.66
N ALA A 140 -15.19 17.08 5.83
CA ALA A 140 -14.65 18.43 5.83
C ALA A 140 -14.90 19.14 7.17
#